data_AF-A0A4U6X4A0-F1
#
_entry.id   AF-A0A4U6X4A0-F1
#
_cell.length_a   1.000
_cell.length_b   1.000
_cell.length_c   1.000
_cell.angle_alpha   90.00
_cell.angle_beta   90.00
_cell.angle_gamma   90.00
#
_symmetry.space_group_name_H-M   'P 1'
#
loop_
_entity.id
_entity.type
_entity.pdbx_description
1 polymer ?
#
loop_
_entity_poly.entity_id
_entity_poly.type
_entity_poly.pdbx_seq_one_letter_code
_entity_poly.pdbx_strand_id
1 'polypeptide(L)' 'MLSHLTMKSSVSVLYPNESVARNVTTYSESRSTDLPAHIVAYHEHIDATQPETSMLMISNFQAQNHIWLAKLIGAKR' A
#
# COMPACT_ATOMS: atom_id res chain seq x y z
N MET A 1 20.62 -16.03 5.97
CA MET A 1 20.12 -14.94 6.83
C MET A 1 19.09 -14.18 6.01
N LEU A 2 17.82 -14.62 6.05
CA LEU A 2 16.73 -13.90 5.38
C LEU A 2 16.55 -12.59 6.15
N SER A 3 16.84 -11.46 5.49
CA SER A 3 16.40 -10.14 5.95
C SER A 3 14.90 -10.21 6.26
N HIS A 4 14.45 -9.65 7.39
CA HIS A 4 13.03 -9.51 7.67
C HIS A 4 12.33 -8.82 6.48
N LEU A 5 11.58 -9.59 5.68
CA LEU A 5 10.88 -9.09 4.49
C LEU A 5 9.50 -8.59 4.92
N THR A 6 9.46 -7.37 5.45
CA THR A 6 8.22 -6.68 5.78
C THR A 6 7.40 -6.37 4.51
N MET A 7 6.13 -5.99 4.68
CA MET A 7 5.24 -5.59 3.58
C MET A 7 5.92 -4.63 2.60
N LYS A 8 5.57 -4.74 1.30
CA LYS A 8 6.14 -3.88 0.24
C LYS A 8 5.91 -2.41 0.55
N SER A 9 7.00 -1.65 0.47
CA SER A 9 6.97 -0.19 0.58
C SER A 9 6.13 0.43 -0.54
N SER A 10 5.27 1.39 -0.19
CA SER A 10 4.58 2.27 -1.15
C SER A 10 5.50 3.37 -1.73
N VAL A 11 6.71 3.54 -1.17
CA VAL A 11 7.62 4.63 -1.57
C VAL A 11 8.21 4.33 -2.94
N SER A 12 7.97 5.24 -3.89
CA SER A 12 8.40 5.07 -5.27
C SER A 12 9.90 5.31 -5.44
N VAL A 13 10.57 4.42 -6.19
CA VAL A 13 11.98 4.56 -6.59
C VAL A 13 12.19 5.49 -7.78
N LEU A 14 11.11 6.06 -8.34
CA LEU A 14 11.16 6.91 -9.53
C LEU A 14 11.57 8.36 -9.23
N TYR A 15 11.59 8.74 -7.95
CA TYR A 15 11.93 10.09 -7.53
C TYR A 15 13.45 10.25 -7.32
N PRO A 16 13.99 11.47 -7.49
CA PRO A 16 15.43 11.71 -7.51
C PRO A 16 16.15 11.42 -6.18
N ASN A 17 15.42 11.33 -5.07
CA ASN A 17 15.95 10.94 -3.77
C ASN A 17 14.84 10.47 -2.83
N GLU A 18 15.24 9.87 -1.71
CA GLU A 18 14.33 9.28 -0.74
C GLU A 18 13.41 10.32 -0.06
N SER A 19 13.91 11.52 0.22
CA SER A 19 13.11 12.59 0.84
C SER A 19 11.95 12.99 -0.07
N VAL A 20 12.21 13.21 -1.36
CA VAL A 20 11.17 13.54 -2.33
C VAL A 20 10.21 12.36 -2.47
N ALA A 21 10.73 11.14 -2.56
CA ALA A 21 9.90 9.95 -2.67
C ALA A 21 8.92 9.80 -1.51
N ARG A 22 9.40 9.88 -0.26
CA ARG A 22 8.53 9.77 0.93
C ARG A 22 7.50 10.88 0.99
N ASN A 23 7.90 12.12 0.73
CA ASN A 23 6.98 13.26 0.80
C ASN A 23 5.86 13.14 -0.24
N VAL A 24 6.19 12.78 -1.48
CA VAL A 24 5.18 12.62 -2.54
C VAL A 24 4.29 11.42 -2.27
N THR A 25 4.84 10.28 -1.83
CA THR A 25 4.04 9.11 -1.45
C THR A 25 3.07 9.45 -0.31
N THR A 26 3.57 10.06 0.78
CA THR A 26 2.75 10.43 1.95
C THR A 26 1.62 11.38 1.56
N TYR A 27 1.94 12.42 0.77
CA TYR A 27 0.93 13.33 0.26
C TYR A 27 -0.12 12.59 -0.58
N SER A 28 0.31 11.73 -1.50
CA SER A 28 -0.58 11.01 -2.41
C SER A 28 -1.49 10.03 -1.67
N GLU A 29 -0.97 9.26 -0.71
CA GLU A 29 -1.77 8.37 0.15
C GLU A 29 -2.83 9.16 0.93
N SER A 30 -2.46 10.30 1.53
CA SER A 30 -3.37 11.15 2.33
C SER A 30 -4.44 11.88 1.53
N ARG A 31 -4.27 12.01 0.21
CA ARG A 31 -5.19 12.71 -0.69
C ARG A 31 -5.95 11.77 -1.63
N SER A 32 -5.63 10.48 -1.60
CA SER A 32 -6.32 9.46 -2.37
C SER A 32 -7.61 9.02 -1.67
N THR A 33 -8.41 8.19 -2.36
CA THR A 33 -9.61 7.61 -1.73
C THR A 33 -9.21 6.75 -0.54
N ASP A 34 -9.82 7.00 0.62
CA ASP A 34 -9.56 6.21 1.82
C ASP A 34 -9.95 4.74 1.65
N LEU A 35 -9.18 3.86 2.31
CA LEU A 35 -9.54 2.46 2.45
C LEU A 35 -10.58 2.27 3.56
N PRO A 36 -11.50 1.31 3.42
CA PRO A 36 -12.30 0.85 4.54
C PRO A 36 -11.40 0.38 5.70
N ALA A 37 -11.73 0.76 6.94
CA ALA A 37 -10.90 0.50 8.11
C ALA A 37 -10.52 -0.98 8.31
N HIS A 38 -11.43 -1.91 7.97
CA HIS A 38 -11.17 -3.34 8.06
C HIS A 38 -10.08 -3.84 7.10
N ILE A 39 -9.88 -3.16 5.96
CA ILE A 39 -8.80 -3.49 5.01
C ILE A 39 -7.46 -3.07 5.58
N VAL A 40 -7.38 -1.89 6.19
CA VAL A 40 -6.16 -1.40 6.85
C VAL A 40 -5.80 -2.32 8.01
N ALA A 41 -6.77 -2.63 8.88
CA ALA A 41 -6.59 -3.56 10.00
C ALA A 41 -6.14 -4.96 9.55
N TYR A 42 -6.62 -5.42 8.38
CA TYR A 42 -6.18 -6.70 7.82
C TYR A 42 -4.71 -6.66 7.36
N HIS A 43 -4.26 -5.58 6.72
CA HIS A 43 -2.84 -5.43 6.36
C HIS A 43 -1.95 -5.41 7.60
N GLU A 44 -2.33 -4.64 8.63
CA GLU A 44 -1.61 -4.61 9.91
C GLU A 44 -1.57 -5.98 10.58
N HIS A 45 -2.68 -6.71 10.56
CA HIS A 45 -2.76 -8.06 11.10
C HIS A 45 -1.82 -9.03 10.39
N ILE A 46 -1.78 -9.01 9.05
CA ILE A 46 -0.91 -9.92 8.29
C ILE A 46 0.57 -9.56 8.48
N ASP A 47 0.92 -8.27 8.48
CA ASP A 47 2.31 -7.87 8.72
C ASP A 47 2.79 -8.29 10.12
N ALA A 48 1.92 -8.23 11.13
CA ALA A 48 2.23 -8.66 12.48
C ALA A 48 2.27 -10.19 12.67
N THR A 49 1.40 -10.93 11.97
CA THR A 49 1.21 -12.38 12.22
C THR A 49 1.90 -13.29 11.21
N GLN A 50 2.17 -12.80 10.00
CA GLN A 50 2.78 -13.55 8.90
C GLN A 50 3.86 -12.73 8.20
N PRO A 51 4.88 -12.23 8.93
CA PRO A 51 5.89 -11.33 8.37
C PRO A 51 6.75 -11.99 7.28
N GLU A 52 6.85 -13.33 7.24
CA GLU A 52 7.61 -14.01 6.19
C GLU A 52 6.92 -13.97 4.83
N THR A 53 5.60 -13.78 4.80
CA THR A 53 4.79 -13.80 3.56
C THR A 53 4.06 -12.49 3.32
N SER A 54 4.08 -11.53 4.25
CA SER A 54 3.40 -10.23 4.11
C SER A 54 3.86 -9.43 2.88
N MET A 55 5.10 -9.65 2.43
CA MET A 55 5.65 -9.09 1.17
C MET A 55 4.86 -9.47 -0.11
N LEU A 56 4.06 -10.54 -0.06
CA LEU A 56 3.22 -10.98 -1.18
C LEU A 56 1.92 -10.18 -1.29
N MET A 57 1.54 -9.44 -0.24
CA MET A 57 0.40 -8.55 -0.28
C MET A 57 0.70 -7.29 -1.10
N ILE A 58 -0.36 -6.72 -1.66
CA ILE A 58 -0.33 -5.35 -2.17
C ILE A 58 -0.21 -4.37 -0.99
N SER A 59 0.35 -3.18 -1.23
CA SER A 59 0.36 -2.13 -0.20
C SER A 59 -1.02 -1.45 -0.08
N ASN A 60 -1.24 -0.73 1.03
CA ASN A 60 -2.45 0.08 1.20
C ASN A 60 -2.64 1.07 0.04
N PHE A 61 -1.58 1.72 -0.44
CA PHE A 61 -1.66 2.65 -1.57
C PHE A 61 -2.07 1.96 -2.88
N GLN A 62 -1.57 0.75 -3.11
CA GLN A 62 -2.01 -0.06 -4.25
C GLN A 62 -3.49 -0.45 -4.13
N ALA A 63 -3.96 -0.76 -2.92
CA ALA A 63 -5.38 -1.03 -2.68
C ALA A 63 -6.26 0.22 -2.92
N GLN A 64 -5.82 1.41 -2.52
CA GLN A 64 -6.51 2.68 -2.82
C GLN A 64 -6.65 2.87 -4.33
N ASN A 65 -5.57 2.61 -5.09
CA ASN A 65 -5.59 2.66 -6.54
C ASN A 65 -6.58 1.67 -7.16
N HIS A 66 -6.64 0.42 -6.68
CA HIS A 66 -7.59 -0.58 -7.18
C HIS A 66 -9.04 -0.18 -6.91
N ILE A 67 -9.35 0.35 -5.72
CA ILE A 67 -10.71 0.84 -5.40
C ILE A 67 -11.07 2.00 -6.32
N TRP A 68 -10.15 2.95 -6.52
CA TRP A 68 -10.37 4.06 -7.44
C TRP A 68 -10.61 3.57 -8.87
N LEU A 69 -9.79 2.62 -9.36
CA LEU A 69 -9.92 2.05 -10.69
C LEU A 69 -11.24 1.30 -10.87
N ALA A 70 -11.64 0.48 -9.89
CA ALA A 70 -12.91 -0.25 -9.91
C ALA A 70 -14.11 0.72 -10.00
N LYS A 71 -14.07 1.83 -9.25
CA LYS A 71 -15.08 2.89 -9.33
C LYS A 71 -15.07 3.58 -10.69
N LEU A 72 -13.88 3.91 -11.21
CA LEU A 72 -13.70 4.61 -12.48
C LEU A 72 -14.32 3.82 -13.64
N ILE A 73 -14.10 2.51 -13.69
CA ILE A 73 -14.62 1.65 -14.78
C ILE A 73 -16.04 1.14 -14.53
N GLY A 74 -16.66 1.51 -13.40
CA GLY A 74 -17.98 1.01 -13.01
C GLY A 74 -18.02 -0.50 -12.81
N ALA A 75 -16.94 -1.10 -12.29
CA ALA A 75 -16.85 -2.52 -12.04
C ALA A 75 -17.96 -2.99 -11.08
N LYS A 76 -18.66 -4.05 -11.46
CA LYS A 76 -19.75 -4.66 -10.66
C LYS A 76 -19.43 -6.07 -10.19
N ARG A 77 -18.44 -6.71 -10.81
CA ARG A 77 -17.98 -8.08 -10.56
C ARG A 77 -16.48 -8.15 -10.81
#